data_AF-A0A9W9ZI99-F1
#
_entry.id   AF-A0A9W9ZI99-F1
#
_cell.length_a   1.000
_cell.length_b   1.000
_cell.length_c   1.000
_cell.angle_alpha   90.00
_cell.angle_beta   90.00
_cell.angle_gamma   90.00
#
_symmetry.space_group_name_H-M   'P 1'
#
loop_
_entity.id
_entity.type
_entity.pdbx_description
1 polymer ?
#
loop_
_entity_poly.entity_id
_entity_poly.type
_entity_poly.pdbx_seq_one_letter_code
_entity_poly.pdbx_strand_id
1 'polypeptide(L)'
;MRTCPNAGGSSEKSEILSFELLQRCFGADLQKTEMEVQYFPNGGAITDYTCVMFSGTLGVSVTRAMKYHGDFTVEDAERLLNQKLNGVLKSTKNTMERWSKQILHVWAASLAESVLIVRSL
;
A
#
# COMPACT_ATOMS: atom_id res chain seq x y z
N MET A 1 11.67 -7.50 19.70
CA MET A 1 10.79 -6.76 18.76
C MET A 1 11.12 -5.29 18.88
N ARG A 2 11.60 -4.67 17.79
CA ARG A 2 11.93 -3.25 17.73
C ARG A 2 10.63 -2.51 17.41
N THR A 3 10.15 -1.67 18.32
CA THR A 3 8.95 -0.84 18.12
C THR A 3 9.37 0.46 17.44
N CYS A 4 9.47 0.45 16.12
CA CYS A 4 9.55 1.69 15.35
C CYS A 4 8.15 2.33 15.32
N PRO A 5 7.99 3.63 15.62
CA PRO A 5 6.69 4.28 15.54
C PRO A 5 6.22 4.27 14.08
N ASN A 6 5.09 3.63 13.80
CA ASN A 6 4.42 3.74 12.50
C ASN A 6 3.71 5.11 12.43
N ALA A 7 3.82 5.84 11.32
CA ALA A 7 3.10 7.11 11.17
C ALA A 7 1.61 6.89 10.84
N GLY A 8 1.23 5.66 10.46
CA GLY A 8 -0.10 5.27 10.00
C GLY A 8 -1.14 4.92 11.08
N GLY A 9 -1.50 5.87 11.97
CA GLY A 9 -2.59 5.77 12.97
C GLY A 9 -3.56 4.56 12.89
N SER A 10 -4.77 4.72 12.34
CA SER A 10 -5.77 3.61 12.22
C SER A 10 -5.50 2.61 11.07
N SER A 11 -4.35 2.73 10.39
CA SER A 11 -4.00 1.95 9.21
C SER A 11 -3.09 0.76 9.52
N GLU A 12 -2.41 0.74 10.67
CA GLU A 12 -1.49 -0.33 11.11
C GLU A 12 -2.10 -1.73 10.95
N LYS A 13 -3.36 -1.92 11.37
CA LYS A 13 -4.04 -3.22 11.22
C LYS A 13 -4.18 -3.66 9.77
N SER A 14 -4.42 -2.72 8.85
CA SER A 14 -4.56 -3.03 7.42
C SER A 14 -3.23 -3.44 6.80
N GLU A 15 -2.14 -2.84 7.27
CA GLU A 15 -0.77 -3.15 6.84
C GLU A 15 -0.31 -4.51 7.36
N ILE A 16 -0.53 -4.80 8.65
CA ILE A 16 -0.22 -6.11 9.25
C ILE A 16 -0.99 -7.22 8.52
N LEU A 17 -2.30 -7.04 8.31
CA LEU A 17 -3.11 -8.03 7.57
C LEU A 17 -2.67 -8.15 6.12
N SER A 18 -2.25 -7.05 5.49
CA SER A 18 -1.71 -7.05 4.13
C SER A 18 -0.44 -7.90 4.06
N PHE A 19 0.50 -7.67 4.99
CA PHE A 19 1.73 -8.42 5.05
C PHE A 19 1.49 -9.90 5.37
N GLU A 20 0.63 -10.22 6.34
CA GLU A 20 0.28 -11.61 6.69
C GLU A 20 -0.26 -12.37 5.46
N LEU A 21 -1.15 -11.74 4.68
CA LEU A 21 -1.67 -12.34 3.45
C LEU A 21 -0.54 -12.58 2.44
N LEU A 22 0.34 -11.60 2.21
CA LEU A 22 1.45 -11.78 1.28
C LEU A 22 2.46 -12.83 1.75
N GLN A 23 2.74 -12.90 3.05
CA GLN A 23 3.63 -13.88 3.65
C GLN A 23 3.06 -15.29 3.50
N ARG A 24 1.79 -15.51 3.86
CA ARG A 24 1.15 -16.83 3.78
C ARG A 24 0.92 -17.32 2.36
N CYS A 25 0.50 -16.43 1.46
CA CYS A 25 0.15 -16.80 0.10
C CYS A 25 1.36 -16.85 -0.84
N PHE A 26 2.38 -16.03 -0.61
CA PHE A 26 3.48 -15.82 -1.55
C PHE A 26 4.87 -15.87 -0.92
N GLY A 27 4.99 -16.15 0.39
CA GLY A 27 6.28 -16.24 1.06
C GLY A 27 7.02 -14.91 1.18
N ALA A 28 6.29 -13.78 1.23
CA ALA A 28 6.89 -12.47 1.40
C ALA A 28 7.65 -12.35 2.74
N ASP A 29 8.84 -11.77 2.71
CA ASP A 29 9.69 -11.50 3.88
C ASP A 29 9.81 -10.00 4.14
N LEU A 30 9.42 -9.54 5.34
CA LEU A 30 9.38 -8.12 5.68
C LEU A 30 10.80 -7.56 5.76
N GLN A 31 11.05 -6.44 5.09
CA GLN A 31 12.35 -5.78 5.12
C GLN A 31 12.31 -4.52 5.97
N LYS A 32 11.41 -3.60 5.64
CA LYS A 32 11.30 -2.28 6.29
C LYS A 32 9.86 -1.83 6.37
N THR A 33 9.53 -1.14 7.44
CA THR A 33 8.28 -0.41 7.62
C THR A 33 8.41 1.03 7.12
N GLU A 34 7.29 1.74 6.99
CA GLU A 34 7.18 3.10 6.44
C GLU A 34 8.31 4.05 6.88
N MET A 35 8.63 4.07 8.18
CA MET A 35 9.62 4.99 8.78
C MET A 35 11.08 4.54 8.63
N GLU A 36 11.32 3.32 8.17
CA GLU A 36 12.66 2.76 7.97
C GLU A 36 13.15 2.96 6.53
N VAL A 37 12.24 3.26 5.61
CA VAL A 37 12.55 3.61 4.23
C VAL A 37 13.03 5.06 4.15
N GLN A 38 14.11 5.28 3.41
CA GLN A 38 14.68 6.61 3.22
C GLN A 38 14.15 7.24 1.92
N TYR A 39 13.63 8.46 2.03
CA TYR A 39 13.12 9.24 0.90
C TYR A 39 13.85 10.57 0.78
N PHE A 40 14.03 11.04 -0.44
CA PHE A 40 14.52 12.38 -0.74
C PHE A 40 13.80 12.96 -1.97
N PRO A 41 13.29 14.21 -1.92
CA PRO A 41 13.27 15.12 -0.79
C PRO A 41 12.31 14.66 0.33
N ASN A 42 12.54 15.14 1.56
CA ASN A 42 11.72 14.82 2.73
C ASN A 42 10.29 15.36 2.60
N GLY A 43 9.31 14.67 3.20
CA GLY A 43 7.90 15.10 3.24
C GLY A 43 7.08 14.72 2.00
N GLY A 44 7.61 13.88 1.12
CA GLY A 44 6.91 13.35 -0.06
C GLY A 44 6.00 12.15 0.25
N ALA A 45 5.44 11.55 -0.80
CA ALA A 45 4.69 10.31 -0.70
C ALA A 45 5.61 9.16 -0.27
N ILE A 46 5.12 8.34 0.65
CA ILE A 46 5.82 7.19 1.24
C ILE A 46 5.02 5.92 1.00
N THR A 47 5.68 4.78 1.16
CA THR A 47 5.15 3.42 1.01
C THR A 47 5.02 2.82 2.40
N ASP A 48 3.96 2.06 2.65
CA ASP A 48 3.64 1.56 4.00
C ASP A 48 4.67 0.52 4.49
N TYR A 49 5.15 -0.37 3.62
CA TYR A 49 6.27 -1.26 3.93
C TYR A 49 6.96 -1.80 2.67
N THR A 50 8.13 -2.40 2.86
CA THR A 50 8.85 -3.14 1.83
C THR A 50 9.06 -4.59 2.23
N CYS A 51 9.04 -5.48 1.25
CA CYS A 51 9.26 -6.91 1.46
C CYS A 51 10.06 -7.52 0.30
N VAL A 52 10.71 -8.65 0.57
CA VAL A 52 11.30 -9.49 -0.48
C VAL A 52 10.30 -10.55 -0.89
N MET A 53 10.08 -10.69 -2.19
CA MET A 53 9.22 -11.72 -2.76
C MET A 53 9.70 -12.01 -4.20
N PHE A 54 9.66 -13.27 -4.63
CA PHE A 54 10.11 -13.68 -5.97
C PHE A 54 11.49 -13.14 -6.37
N SER A 55 12.47 -13.17 -5.44
CA SER A 55 13.85 -12.67 -5.60
C SER A 55 14.03 -11.16 -5.81
N GLY A 56 12.99 -10.36 -5.63
CA GLY A 56 13.05 -8.90 -5.73
C GLY A 56 12.56 -8.21 -4.46
N THR A 57 13.12 -7.03 -4.17
CA THR A 57 12.56 -6.11 -3.17
C THR A 57 11.38 -5.37 -3.80
N LEU A 58 10.26 -5.34 -3.09
CA LEU A 58 9.01 -4.72 -3.50
C LEU A 58 8.59 -3.68 -2.47
N GLY A 59 8.09 -2.55 -2.94
CA GLY A 59 7.34 -1.62 -2.10
C GLY A 59 5.84 -1.98 -2.11
N VAL A 60 5.18 -1.90 -0.96
CA VAL A 60 3.75 -2.18 -0.83
C VAL A 60 3.04 -1.01 -0.18
N SER A 61 2.09 -0.44 -0.93
CA SER A 61 1.14 0.53 -0.40
C SER A 61 -0.20 -0.12 -0.13
N VAL A 62 -0.83 0.19 0.99
CA VAL A 62 -2.10 -0.40 1.43
C VAL A 62 -3.18 0.69 1.45
N THR A 63 -4.37 0.33 0.98
CA THR A 63 -5.53 1.21 1.04
C THR A 63 -6.81 0.40 1.20
N ARG A 64 -7.91 1.09 1.46
CA ARG A 64 -9.22 0.51 1.68
C ARG A 64 -10.23 1.13 0.71
N ALA A 65 -10.91 0.29 -0.07
CA ALA A 65 -12.06 0.66 -0.89
C ALA A 65 -13.33 0.55 -0.03
N MET A 66 -13.64 1.64 0.67
CA MET A 66 -14.81 1.77 1.53
C MET A 66 -15.21 3.24 1.64
N LYS A 67 -16.50 3.50 1.85
CA LYS A 67 -17.05 4.84 2.06
C LYS A 67 -17.69 4.93 3.43
N TYR A 68 -17.40 6.01 4.16
CA TYR A 68 -18.06 6.29 5.42
C TYR A 68 -19.41 6.96 5.11
N HIS A 69 -20.48 6.17 5.20
CA HIS A 69 -21.85 6.48 4.79
C HIS A 69 -22.08 6.60 3.27
N GLY A 70 -23.15 5.93 2.80
CA GLY A 70 -23.52 5.83 1.39
C GLY A 70 -22.74 4.74 0.64
N ASP A 71 -23.11 4.54 -0.62
CA ASP A 71 -22.50 3.54 -1.48
C ASP A 71 -21.16 4.03 -2.03
N PHE A 72 -20.19 3.12 -2.06
CA PHE A 72 -18.91 3.32 -2.75
C PHE A 72 -19.16 3.25 -4.26
N THR A 73 -18.91 4.33 -4.99
CA THR A 73 -19.21 4.43 -6.43
C THR A 73 -17.98 4.24 -7.32
N VAL A 74 -18.18 4.17 -8.64
CA VAL A 74 -17.09 4.12 -9.62
C VAL A 74 -16.21 5.38 -9.52
N GLU A 75 -16.83 6.55 -9.35
CA GLU A 75 -16.11 7.82 -9.22
C GLU A 75 -15.26 7.88 -7.94
N ASP A 76 -15.75 7.28 -6.84
CA ASP A 76 -14.96 7.11 -5.62
C ASP A 76 -13.77 6.17 -5.84
N ALA A 77 -13.98 5.07 -6.58
CA ALA A 77 -12.91 4.15 -6.97
C ALA A 77 -11.84 4.84 -7.82
N GLU A 78 -12.23 5.57 -8.86
CA GLU A 78 -11.33 6.33 -9.73
C GLU A 78 -10.55 7.38 -8.93
N ARG A 79 -11.22 8.15 -8.07
CA ARG A 79 -10.57 9.15 -7.23
C ARG A 79 -9.56 8.51 -6.26
N LEU A 80 -9.94 7.41 -5.61
CA LEU A 80 -9.09 6.66 -4.71
C LEU A 80 -7.84 6.12 -5.43
N LEU A 81 -8.05 5.45 -6.57
CA LEU A 81 -6.97 4.87 -7.37
C LEU A 81 -6.05 5.95 -7.93
N ASN A 82 -6.58 7.02 -8.51
CA ASN A 82 -5.77 8.13 -9.01
C ASN A 82 -4.90 8.74 -7.90
N GLN A 83 -5.46 8.97 -6.70
CA GLN A 83 -4.67 9.49 -5.59
C GLN A 83 -3.57 8.51 -5.16
N LYS A 84 -3.91 7.22 -5.01
CA LYS A 84 -2.98 6.20 -4.49
C LYS A 84 -1.91 5.81 -5.49
N LEU A 85 -2.25 5.62 -6.77
CA LEU A 85 -1.30 5.34 -7.84
C LEU A 85 -0.33 6.51 -8.06
N ASN A 86 -0.82 7.75 -8.02
CA ASN A 86 0.08 8.92 -8.03
C ASN A 86 1.03 8.93 -6.82
N GLY A 87 0.55 8.51 -5.64
CA GLY A 87 1.38 8.30 -4.45
C GLY A 87 2.48 7.26 -4.68
N VAL A 88 2.14 6.09 -5.22
CA VAL A 88 3.07 5.01 -5.56
C VAL A 88 4.13 5.47 -6.56
N LEU A 89 3.74 6.21 -7.61
CA LEU A 89 4.70 6.74 -8.58
C LEU A 89 5.67 7.74 -7.94
N LYS A 90 5.17 8.61 -7.06
CA LYS A 90 6.00 9.58 -6.32
C LYS A 90 6.94 8.89 -5.33
N SER A 91 6.47 7.90 -4.56
CA SER A 91 7.31 7.18 -3.60
C SER A 91 8.39 6.36 -4.31
N THR A 92 8.08 5.79 -5.48
CA THR A 92 9.07 5.12 -6.35
C THR A 92 10.16 6.08 -6.84
N LYS A 93 9.81 7.33 -7.15
CA LYS A 93 10.78 8.34 -7.59
C LYS A 93 11.64 8.86 -6.45
N ASN A 94 11.06 9.00 -5.27
CA ASN A 94 11.70 9.66 -4.13
C ASN A 94 12.46 8.68 -3.22
N THR A 95 12.23 7.37 -3.31
CA THR A 95 12.95 6.39 -2.50
C THR A 95 14.43 6.40 -2.85
N MET A 96 15.27 6.30 -1.82
CA MET A 96 16.72 6.11 -1.97
C MET A 96 17.08 4.63 -2.17
N GLU A 97 16.08 3.75 -2.15
CA GLU A 97 16.22 2.31 -2.31
C GLU A 97 15.92 1.85 -3.74
N ARG A 98 16.37 0.64 -4.07
CA ARG A 98 16.04 0.01 -5.35
C ARG A 98 14.96 -1.03 -5.17
N TRP A 99 13.73 -0.68 -5.55
CA TRP A 99 12.64 -1.64 -5.63
C TRP A 99 12.45 -2.11 -7.07
N SER A 100 12.22 -3.40 -7.23
CA SER A 100 12.00 -4.03 -8.53
C SER A 100 10.62 -3.67 -9.08
N LYS A 101 9.59 -3.60 -8.22
CA LYS A 101 8.22 -3.19 -8.52
C LYS A 101 7.56 -2.63 -7.25
N GLN A 102 6.37 -2.06 -7.41
CA GLN A 102 5.48 -1.73 -6.31
C GLN A 102 4.12 -2.41 -6.46
N ILE A 103 3.48 -2.67 -5.32
CA ILE A 103 2.14 -3.24 -5.20
C ILE A 103 1.26 -2.21 -4.50
N LEU A 104 0.08 -1.94 -5.06
CA LEU A 104 -1.01 -1.27 -4.33
C LEU A 104 -2.02 -2.34 -3.89
N HIS A 105 -2.01 -2.70 -2.62
CA HIS A 105 -2.97 -3.63 -2.04
C HIS A 105 -4.23 -2.88 -1.58
N VAL A 106 -5.37 -3.21 -2.19
CA VAL A 106 -6.66 -2.61 -1.89
C VAL A 106 -7.54 -3.60 -1.14
N TRP A 107 -7.84 -3.31 0.12
CA TRP A 107 -8.88 -4.02 0.87
C TRP A 107 -10.26 -3.53 0.44
N ALA A 108 -11.08 -4.41 -0.13
CA ALA A 108 -12.47 -4.12 -0.45
C ALA A 108 -13.40 -4.68 0.65
N ALA A 109 -14.44 -3.91 1.01
CA ALA A 109 -15.40 -4.34 2.02
C ALA A 109 -16.29 -5.50 1.55
N SER A 110 -16.58 -5.56 0.24
CA SER A 110 -17.29 -6.68 -0.38
C SER A 110 -16.83 -6.89 -1.83
N LEU A 111 -17.41 -7.91 -2.47
CA LEU A 111 -17.21 -8.18 -3.88
C LEU A 111 -17.63 -6.99 -4.75
N ALA A 112 -18.71 -6.29 -4.39
CA ALA A 112 -19.21 -5.16 -5.17
C ALA A 112 -18.16 -4.04 -5.29
N GLU A 113 -17.57 -3.59 -4.18
CA GLU A 113 -16.53 -2.57 -4.20
C GLU A 113 -15.27 -3.04 -4.93
N SER A 114 -14.91 -4.33 -4.80
CA SER A 114 -13.76 -4.89 -5.52
C SER A 114 -13.95 -4.82 -7.05
N VAL A 115 -15.17 -5.07 -7.54
CA VAL A 115 -15.50 -4.96 -8.97
C VAL A 115 -15.39 -3.52 -9.44
N LEU A 116 -15.82 -2.55 -8.63
CA LEU A 116 -15.70 -1.13 -8.97
C LEU A 116 -14.23 -0.71 -9.07
N ILE A 117 -13.38 -1.14 -8.14
CA ILE A 117 -11.93 -0.90 -8.19
C ILE A 117 -11.32 -1.47 -9.48
N VAL A 118 -11.65 -2.71 -9.85
CA VAL A 118 -11.11 -3.36 -11.05
C VAL A 118 -11.56 -2.66 -12.33
N ARG A 119 -12.78 -2.11 -12.37
CA ARG A 119 -13.33 -1.38 -13.54
C ARG A 119 -12.72 0.01 -13.73
N SER A 120 -12.10 0.57 -12.69
CA SER A 120 -11.51 1.91 -12.68
C SER A 120 -10.00 1.91 -12.97
N LEU A 121 -9.44 0.77 -13.40
CA LEU A 121 -8.06 0.59 -13.87
C LEU A 121 -8.01 0.49 -15.39
#